data_AF-A0ABD0P1J0-F1
#
_entry.id   AF-A0ABD0P1J0-F1
#
_cell.length_a   1.000
_cell.length_b   1.000
_cell.length_c   1.000
_cell.angle_alpha   90.00
_cell.angle_beta   90.00
_cell.angle_gamma   90.00
#
_symmetry.space_group_name_H-M   'P 1'
#
loop_
_entity.id
_entity.type
_entity.pdbx_description
1 polymer ?
#
loop_
_entity_poly.entity_id
_entity_poly.type
_entity_poly.pdbx_seq_one_letter_code
_entity_poly.pdbx_strand_id
1 'polypeptide(L)' 'VNVFGFGADSRGNWHHYWEQNRYSGEFRKTGVHDADFEAQIIDKLAKAGKISVFPG' A
#
# COMPACT_ATOMS: atom_id res chain seq x y z
N VAL A 1 -7.59 -14.61 -3.88
CA VAL A 1 -7.17 -13.41 -4.62
C VAL A 1 -5.76 -13.06 -4.18
N ASN A 2 -4.88 -12.68 -5.09
CA ASN A 2 -3.48 -12.32 -4.80
C ASN A 2 -3.29 -10.81 -5.03
N VAL A 3 -2.66 -10.14 -4.07
CA VAL A 3 -2.40 -8.70 -4.09
C VAL A 3 -0.90 -8.44 -4.17
N PHE A 4 -0.49 -7.58 -5.10
CA PHE A 4 0.89 -7.17 -5.35
C PHE A 4 0.96 -5.65 -5.43
N GLY A 5 2.09 -5.05 -5.04
CA GLY A 5 2.29 -3.59 -5.15
C GLY A 5 1.39 -2.76 -4.24
N PHE A 6 0.94 -3.33 -3.13
CA PHE A 6 0.12 -2.65 -2.12
C PHE A 6 0.94 -2.46 -0.84
N GLY A 7 0.85 -1.28 -0.23
CA GLY A 7 1.66 -0.96 0.94
C GLY A 7 3.03 -0.37 0.59
N ALA A 8 3.65 0.23 1.60
CA ALA A 8 4.96 0.83 1.47
C ALA A 8 6.05 -0.24 1.23
N ASP A 9 7.15 0.18 0.61
CA ASP A 9 8.36 -0.64 0.50
C ASP A 9 8.98 -0.92 1.89
N SER A 10 10.04 -1.75 1.91
CA SER A 10 10.79 -2.08 3.14
C SER A 10 11.44 -0.89 3.85
N ARG A 11 11.48 0.29 3.22
CA ARG A 11 11.98 1.55 3.80
C ARG A 11 10.85 2.48 4.24
N GLY A 12 9.60 2.06 4.09
CA GLY A 12 8.41 2.85 4.42
C GLY A 12 8.02 3.85 3.33
N ASN A 13 8.64 3.80 2.14
CA ASN A 13 8.26 4.67 1.04
C ASN A 13 7.05 4.10 0.32
N TRP A 14 6.09 4.98 0.06
CA TRP A 14 4.90 4.64 -0.72
C TRP A 14 4.83 5.51 -1.97
N HIS A 15 5.24 4.95 -3.11
CA HIS A 15 5.30 5.62 -4.41
C HIS A 15 5.00 4.61 -5.52
N HIS A 16 4.77 5.09 -6.75
CA HIS A 16 4.57 4.19 -7.87
C HIS A 16 5.87 3.46 -8.25
N TYR A 17 5.75 2.23 -8.75
CA TYR A 17 6.91 1.41 -9.11
C TYR A 17 7.65 1.90 -10.38
N TRP A 18 7.02 2.75 -11.19
CA TRP A 18 7.54 3.23 -12.47
C TRP A 18 7.97 4.70 -12.44
N GLU A 19 7.70 5.43 -11.36
CA GLU A 19 7.98 6.87 -11.31
C GLU A 19 9.33 7.16 -10.67
N GLN A 20 10.05 8.13 -11.23
CA GLN A 20 11.27 8.68 -10.60
C GLN A 20 10.88 9.86 -9.71
N ASN A 21 10.16 9.59 -8.63
CA ASN A 21 9.81 10.62 -7.65
C ASN A 21 10.81 10.64 -6.49
N ARG A 22 11.23 11.85 -6.09
CA ARG A 22 12.10 12.04 -4.92
C ARG A 22 11.34 11.91 -3.61
N TYR A 23 10.02 12.12 -3.64
CA TYR A 23 9.16 12.17 -2.46
C TYR A 23 8.13 11.04 -2.49
N SER A 24 7.90 10.42 -1.32
CA SER A 24 6.90 9.37 -1.14
C SER A 24 5.62 9.91 -0.50
N GLY A 25 4.54 9.13 -0.57
CA GLY A 25 3.29 9.41 0.15
C GLY A 25 2.41 10.43 -0.54
N GLU A 26 2.45 10.50 -1.88
CA GLU A 26 1.65 11.44 -2.69
C GLU A 26 0.15 11.37 -2.39
N PHE A 27 -0.38 10.19 -2.01
CA PHE A 27 -1.78 10.02 -1.59
C PHE A 27 -2.18 10.92 -0.41
N ARG A 28 -1.22 11.31 0.44
CA ARG A 28 -1.47 12.20 1.59
C ARG A 28 -1.71 13.65 1.18
N LYS A 29 -1.28 14.05 -0.03
CA LYS A 29 -1.44 15.44 -0.50
C LYS A 29 -2.88 15.76 -0.88
N THR A 30 -3.60 14.80 -1.45
CA THR A 30 -4.97 15.02 -1.91
C THR A 30 -5.99 14.83 -0.79
N GLY A 31 -5.73 13.89 0.14
CA GLY A 31 -6.63 13.57 1.24
C GLY A 31 -7.96 12.95 0.83
N VAL A 32 -8.15 12.63 -0.46
CA VAL A 32 -9.38 12.02 -0.99
C VAL A 32 -9.55 10.58 -0.48
N HIS A 33 -8.43 9.89 -0.26
CA HIS A 33 -8.37 8.51 0.22
C HIS A 33 -7.55 8.45 1.51
N ASP A 34 -7.99 7.59 2.43
CA ASP A 34 -7.23 7.21 3.62
C ASP A 34 -6.53 5.88 3.35
N ALA A 35 -5.37 5.93 2.70
CA ALA A 35 -4.62 4.73 2.36
C ALA A 35 -4.09 3.99 3.61
N ASP A 36 -3.90 4.69 4.73
CA ASP A 36 -3.52 4.06 5.99
C ASP A 36 -4.68 3.17 6.51
N PHE A 37 -5.93 3.62 6.40
CA PHE A 37 -7.11 2.80 6.67
C PHE A 37 -7.28 1.65 5.68
N GLU A 38 -7.09 1.89 4.38
CA GLU A 38 -7.14 0.83 3.35
C GLU A 38 -6.11 -0.27 3.63
N ALA A 39 -4.89 0.08 4.06
CA ALA A 39 -3.86 -0.87 4.45
C ALA A 39 -4.26 -1.72 5.67
N GLN A 40 -4.94 -1.15 6.66
CA GLN A 40 -5.48 -1.93 7.78
C GLN A 40 -6.54 -2.95 7.34
N ILE A 41 -7.37 -2.61 6.34
CA ILE A 41 -8.36 -3.54 5.79
C ILE A 41 -7.67 -4.68 5.06
N ILE A 42 -6.65 -4.40 4.25
CA ILE A 42 -5.85 -5.43 3.56
C ILE A 42 -5.20 -6.39 4.57
N ASP A 43 -4.60 -5.86 5.65
CA ASP A 43 -4.02 -6.69 6.72
C ASP A 43 -5.07 -7.59 7.40
N LYS A 44 -6.26 -7.04 7.72
CA LYS A 44 -7.36 -7.84 8.30
C LYS A 44 -7.82 -8.96 7.36
N LEU A 45 -7.94 -8.67 6.06
CA LEU A 45 -8.33 -9.67 5.06
C LEU A 45 -7.29 -10.77 4.90
N ALA A 46 -6.00 -10.41 4.91
CA ALA A 46 -4.90 -11.36 4.85
C ALA A 46 -4.88 -12.26 6.10
N LYS A 47 -5.01 -11.68 7.30
CA LYS A 47 -5.12 -12.42 8.57
C LYS A 47 -6.33 -13.35 8.61
N ALA A 48 -7.44 -12.96 8.00
CA ALA A 48 -8.64 -13.79 7.87
C ALA A 48 -8.56 -14.86 6.75
N GLY A 49 -7.42 -14.98 6.06
CA GLY A 49 -7.21 -15.95 4.98
C GLY A 49 -8.06 -15.69 3.73
N LYS A 50 -8.54 -14.45 3.53
CA LYS A 50 -9.39 -14.10 2.37
C LYS A 50 -8.57 -13.72 1.14
N ILE A 51 -7.36 -13.21 1.36
CA ILE A 51 -6.42 -12.82 0.31
C ILE A 51 -4.99 -13.24 0.70
N SER A 52 -4.14 -13.34 -0.31
CA SER A 52 -2.69 -13.47 -0.14
C SER A 52 -2.01 -12.18 -0.57
N VAL A 53 -1.11 -11.64 0.26
CA VAL A 53 -0.39 -10.39 0.00
C VAL A 53 1.09 -10.68 -0.24
N PHE A 54 1.65 -10.08 -1.28
CA PHE A 54 3.06 -10.19 -1.67
C PHE A 54 3.69 -8.78 -1.61
N PRO A 55 4.37 -8.42 -0.50
CA PRO A 55 4.77 -7.04 -0.22
C PRO A 55 5.93 -6.51 -1.08
N GLY A 56 6.68 -7.38 -1.77
CA GLY A 56 7.81 -6.98 -2.62
C GLY A 56 9.10 -6.68 -1.86
#